data_AF-A0A101XPZ9-F1
#
_entry.id   AF-A0A101XPZ9-F1
#
_cell.length_a   1.000
_cell.length_b   1.000
_cell.length_c   1.000
_cell.angle_alpha   90.00
_cell.angle_beta   90.00
_cell.angle_gamma   90.00
#
_symmetry.space_group_name_H-M   'P 1'
#
loop_
_entity.id
_entity.type
_entity.pdbx_description
1 polymer ?
#
loop_
_entity_poly.entity_id
_entity_poly.type
_entity_poly.pdbx_seq_one_letter_code
_entity_poly.pdbx_strand_id
1 'polypeptide(L)'
;MVTLHIVVGVALLLVSLVLMIWNIVRITQKRHGRSFSRLLSTLVDIQVLLGIIAYVLKPLSGIGILHPITMVLVLVVVHTMIKEKRPERTQLIGYILTFVLIVIGVSFVR
;
A
#
# COMPACT_ATOMS: atom_id res chain seq x y z
N MET A 1 6.40 16.90 -9.91
CA MET A 1 6.36 16.20 -8.61
C MET A 1 4.98 15.61 -8.31
N VAL A 2 3.91 16.41 -8.24
CA VAL A 2 2.54 15.90 -8.02
C VAL A 2 2.13 14.84 -9.04
N THR A 3 2.36 15.07 -10.33
CA THR A 3 2.08 14.09 -11.39
C THR A 3 2.81 12.77 -11.19
N LEU A 4 4.08 12.81 -10.74
CA LEU A 4 4.86 11.61 -10.46
C LEU A 4 4.25 10.82 -9.28
N HIS A 5 3.86 11.51 -8.21
CA HIS A 5 3.18 10.89 -7.07
C HIS A 5 1.84 10.23 -7.47
N ILE A 6 1.10 10.84 -8.39
CA ILE A 6 -0.15 10.26 -8.93
C ILE A 6 0.15 8.99 -9.73
N VAL A 7 1.12 9.05 -10.66
CA VAL A 7 1.48 7.89 -11.50
C VAL A 7 1.98 6.72 -10.65
N VAL A 8 2.88 6.98 -9.70
CA VAL A 8 3.37 5.95 -8.78
C VAL A 8 2.24 5.44 -7.88
N GLY A 9 1.30 6.30 -7.48
CA GLY A 9 0.11 5.91 -6.71
C GLY A 9 -0.81 4.95 -7.47
N VAL A 10 -1.07 5.22 -8.75
CA VAL A 10 -1.85 4.31 -9.61
C VAL A 10 -1.12 2.98 -9.78
N ALA A 11 0.20 3.01 -10.01
CA ALA A 11 1.01 1.79 -10.10
C ALA A 11 0.96 0.97 -8.80
N LEU A 12 1.09 1.62 -7.63
CA LEU A 12 0.96 0.98 -6.32
C LEU A 12 -0.43 0.34 -6.15
N LEU A 13 -1.49 1.03 -6.55
CA LEU A 13 -2.86 0.51 -6.46
C LEU A 13 -3.03 -0.76 -7.31
N LEU A 14 -2.57 -0.75 -8.56
CA LEU A 14 -2.63 -1.91 -9.45
C LEU A 14 -1.76 -3.07 -8.93
N VAL A 15 -0.52 -2.80 -8.52
CA VAL A 15 0.39 -3.81 -7.99
C VAL A 15 -0.16 -4.42 -6.70
N SER A 16 -0.71 -3.62 -5.79
CA SER A 16 -1.30 -4.12 -4.55
C SER A 16 -2.50 -5.03 -4.80
N LEU A 17 -3.34 -4.71 -5.79
CA LEU A 17 -4.44 -5.58 -6.24
C LEU A 17 -3.92 -6.92 -6.78
N VAL A 18 -2.95 -6.88 -7.69
CA VAL A 18 -2.34 -8.10 -8.27
C VAL A 18 -1.70 -8.96 -7.19
N LEU A 19 -0.95 -8.36 -6.27
CA LEU A 19 -0.30 -9.09 -5.18
C LEU A 19 -1.28 -9.66 -4.17
N MET A 20 -2.38 -8.95 -3.89
CA MET A 20 -3.48 -9.47 -3.08
C MET A 20 -4.10 -10.72 -3.72
N ILE A 21 -4.44 -10.66 -5.00
CA ILE A 21 -5.00 -11.79 -5.75
C ILE A 21 -4.00 -12.96 -5.78
N TRP A 22 -2.73 -12.69 -6.08
CA TRP A 22 -1.66 -13.69 -6.06
C TRP A 22 -1.58 -14.40 -4.71
N ASN A 23 -1.60 -13.64 -3.60
CA ASN A 23 -1.47 -14.25 -2.28
C ASN A 23 -2.73 -15.05 -1.89
N ILE A 24 -3.92 -14.62 -2.30
CA ILE A 24 -5.16 -15.41 -2.17
C ILE A 24 -5.01 -16.76 -2.89
N VAL A 25 -4.59 -16.74 -4.16
CA VAL A 25 -4.43 -17.94 -4.99
C VAL A 25 -3.36 -18.87 -4.41
N ARG A 26 -2.21 -18.33 -4.01
CA ARG A 26 -1.11 -19.08 -3.40
C ARG A 26 -1.58 -19.87 -2.18
N ILE A 27 -2.31 -19.21 -1.27
CA ILE A 27 -2.75 -19.80 0.00
C ILE A 27 -3.86 -20.83 -0.23
N THR A 28 -4.87 -20.50 -1.06
CA THR A 28 -5.97 -21.42 -1.37
C THR A 28 -5.49 -22.68 -2.09
N GLN A 29 -4.48 -22.58 -2.95
CA GLN A 29 -3.89 -23.72 -3.65
C GLN A 29 -2.76 -24.42 -2.87
N LYS A 30 -2.50 -24.03 -1.61
CA LYS A 30 -1.40 -24.56 -0.76
C LYS A 30 -0.04 -24.54 -1.46
N ARG A 31 0.21 -23.56 -2.34
CA ARG A 31 1.46 -23.44 -3.08
C ARG A 31 2.48 -22.70 -2.21
N HIS A 32 3.65 -23.30 -2.00
CA HIS A 32 4.80 -22.62 -1.37
C HIS A 32 5.49 -21.63 -2.33
N GLY A 33 4.72 -20.73 -2.95
CA GLY A 33 5.24 -19.67 -3.81
C GLY A 33 5.97 -18.57 -3.03
N ARG A 34 6.81 -17.79 -3.72
CA ARG A 34 7.49 -16.63 -3.11
C ARG A 34 6.47 -15.54 -2.75
N SER A 35 6.66 -14.92 -1.58
CA SER A 35 5.99 -13.67 -1.23
C SER A 35 6.70 -12.52 -1.93
N PHE A 36 5.94 -11.60 -2.51
CA PHE A 36 6.49 -10.37 -3.12
C PHE A 36 6.42 -9.18 -2.16
N SER A 37 6.56 -9.44 -0.86
CA SER A 37 6.42 -8.43 0.20
C SER A 37 7.38 -7.26 0.01
N ARG A 38 8.60 -7.54 -0.45
CA ARG A 38 9.62 -6.50 -0.67
C ARG A 38 9.22 -5.53 -1.79
N LEU A 39 8.61 -6.03 -2.87
CA LEU A 39 8.13 -5.17 -3.96
C LEU A 39 7.06 -4.21 -3.45
N LEU A 40 6.07 -4.73 -2.70
CA LEU A 40 5.00 -3.90 -2.15
C LEU A 40 5.52 -2.88 -1.12
N SER A 41 6.41 -3.29 -0.20
CA SER A 41 6.98 -2.38 0.78
C SER A 41 7.77 -1.25 0.13
N THR A 42 8.62 -1.56 -0.85
CA THR A 42 9.40 -0.54 -1.55
C THR A 42 8.51 0.44 -2.32
N LEU A 43 7.45 -0.03 -2.99
CA LEU A 43 6.51 0.87 -3.66
C LEU A 43 5.76 1.78 -2.67
N VAL A 44 5.36 1.25 -1.51
CA VAL A 44 4.73 2.03 -0.45
C VAL A 44 5.70 3.07 0.11
N ASP A 45 6.95 2.71 0.37
CA ASP A 45 7.97 3.64 0.88
C ASP A 45 8.21 4.81 -0.09
N ILE A 46 8.38 4.48 -1.38
CA ILE A 46 8.52 5.50 -2.43
C ILE A 46 7.28 6.39 -2.48
N GLN A 47 6.08 5.80 -2.43
CA GLN A 47 4.83 6.56 -2.51
C GLN A 47 4.64 7.50 -1.32
N VAL A 48 4.94 7.05 -0.11
CA VAL A 48 4.87 7.88 1.11
C VAL A 48 5.90 9.00 1.04
N LEU A 49 7.13 8.72 0.60
CA LEU A 49 8.16 9.74 0.44
C LEU A 49 7.74 10.81 -0.57
N LEU A 50 7.23 10.40 -1.74
CA LEU A 50 6.68 11.32 -2.74
C LEU A 50 5.48 12.10 -2.20
N GLY A 51 4.64 11.48 -1.36
CA GLY A 51 3.50 12.11 -0.72
C GLY A 51 3.91 13.19 0.27
N ILE A 52 4.95 12.95 1.08
CA ILE A 52 5.53 13.94 1.99
C ILE A 52 6.07 15.13 1.19
N ILE A 53 6.82 14.88 0.11
CA ILE A 53 7.34 15.95 -0.76
C ILE A 53 6.17 16.74 -1.39
N ALA A 54 5.14 16.05 -1.90
CA ALA A 54 3.96 16.69 -2.49
C ALA A 54 3.19 17.54 -1.47
N TYR A 55 3.06 17.07 -0.23
CA TYR A 55 2.40 17.79 0.86
C TYR A 55 3.17 19.06 1.26
N VAL A 56 4.50 19.01 1.31
CA VAL A 56 5.33 20.20 1.58
C VAL A 56 5.15 21.25 0.48
N LEU A 57 5.04 20.83 -0.80
CA LEU A 57 4.85 21.73 -1.93
C LEU A 57 3.43 22.30 -2.02
N LYS A 58 2.41 21.50 -1.67
CA LYS A 58 1.01 21.90 -1.68
C LYS A 58 0.29 21.26 -0.48
N PRO A 59 0.26 21.94 0.67
CA PRO A 59 -0.36 21.40 1.88
C PRO A 59 -1.84 21.10 1.66
N LEU A 60 -2.27 19.94 2.17
CA LEU A 60 -3.69 19.58 2.22
C LEU A 60 -4.31 20.17 3.48
N SER A 61 -5.58 20.58 3.38
CA SER A 61 -6.36 21.09 4.51
C SER A 61 -7.72 20.39 4.58
N GLY A 62 -8.40 20.50 5.72
CA GLY A 62 -9.68 19.84 5.96
C GLY A 62 -9.59 18.32 5.83
N ILE A 63 -10.55 17.73 5.09
CA ILE A 63 -10.66 16.27 4.91
C ILE A 63 -9.43 15.69 4.17
N GLY A 64 -8.73 16.48 3.37
CA GLY A 64 -7.53 16.04 2.63
C GLY A 64 -6.39 15.56 3.53
N ILE A 65 -6.34 16.00 4.80
CA ILE A 65 -5.33 15.54 5.79
C ILE A 65 -5.51 14.05 6.15
N LEU A 66 -6.70 13.48 5.93
CA LEU A 66 -6.91 12.05 6.15
C LEU A 66 -6.10 11.19 5.17
N HIS A 67 -5.77 11.70 3.98
CA HIS A 67 -4.93 10.98 3.02
C HIS A 67 -3.55 10.61 3.60
N PRO A 68 -2.68 11.56 4.03
CA PRO A 68 -1.37 11.20 4.60
C PRO A 68 -1.49 10.33 5.86
N ILE A 69 -2.52 10.53 6.70
CA ILE A 69 -2.77 9.67 7.87
C ILE A 69 -3.02 8.22 7.45
N THR A 70 -3.90 8.00 6.47
CA THR A 70 -4.17 6.64 5.96
C THR A 70 -2.93 6.01 5.32
N MET A 71 -2.09 6.79 4.63
CA MET A 71 -0.84 6.29 4.04
C MET A 71 0.18 5.85 5.11
N VAL A 72 0.23 6.53 6.26
CA VAL A 72 1.05 6.07 7.40
C VAL A 72 0.53 4.73 7.93
N LEU A 73 -0.78 4.54 8.03
CA LEU A 73 -1.37 3.26 8.43
C LEU A 73 -1.02 2.14 7.44
N VAL A 74 -1.06 2.42 6.13
CA VAL A 74 -0.61 1.48 5.09
C VAL A 74 0.84 1.07 5.33
N LEU A 75 1.72 2.04 5.58
CA LEU A 75 3.14 1.79 5.83
C LEU A 75 3.36 0.87 7.05
N VAL A 76 2.61 1.11 8.14
CA VAL A 76 2.63 0.24 9.33
C VAL A 76 2.17 -1.17 8.98
N VAL A 77 1.04 -1.34 8.29
CA VAL A 77 0.51 -2.67 7.93
C VAL A 77 1.51 -3.45 7.09
N VAL A 78 2.05 -2.83 6.04
CA VAL A 78 3.00 -3.49 5.12
C VAL A 78 4.25 -3.95 5.86
N HIS A 79 4.82 -3.11 6.73
CA HIS A 79 6.05 -3.42 7.46
C HIS A 79 5.88 -4.36 8.66
N THR A 80 4.65 -4.54 9.14
CA THR A 80 4.39 -5.40 10.31
C THR A 80 3.76 -6.73 9.94
N MET A 81 2.86 -6.76 8.94
CA MET A 81 2.03 -7.92 8.61
C MET A 81 2.46 -8.66 7.34
N ILE A 82 3.06 -7.98 6.36
CA ILE A 82 3.35 -8.57 5.04
C ILE A 82 4.76 -9.19 4.95
N LYS A 83 5.60 -9.06 5.99
CA LYS A 83 6.95 -9.65 6.05
C LYS A 83 6.96 -11.15 5.73
N GLU A 84 7.98 -11.62 5.00
CA GLU A 84 8.13 -13.02 4.56
C GLU A 84 8.05 -14.03 5.71
N LYS A 85 8.55 -13.68 6.90
CA LYS A 85 8.55 -14.54 8.10
C LYS A 85 7.19 -14.65 8.80
N ARG A 86 6.16 -13.93 8.35
CA ARG A 86 4.83 -13.95 8.99
C ARG A 86 3.99 -15.15 8.53
N PRO A 87 3.09 -15.65 9.38
CA PRO A 87 2.13 -16.68 8.99
C PRO A 87 1.33 -16.26 7.76
N GLU A 88 1.00 -17.21 6.88
CA GLU A 88 0.31 -16.96 5.61
C GLU A 88 -1.01 -16.21 5.79
N ARG A 89 -1.79 -16.58 6.82
CA ARG A 89 -3.05 -15.89 7.17
C ARG A 89 -2.82 -14.43 7.55
N THR A 90 -1.76 -14.12 8.30
CA THR A 90 -1.40 -12.75 8.67
C THR A 90 -0.96 -11.95 7.45
N GLN A 91 -0.18 -12.57 6.55
CA GLN A 91 0.21 -11.93 5.28
C GLN A 91 -1.02 -11.60 4.44
N LEU A 92 -1.94 -12.55 4.28
CA LEU A 92 -3.18 -12.36 3.52
C LEU A 92 -4.01 -11.19 4.05
N ILE A 93 -4.25 -11.16 5.37
CA ILE A 93 -4.94 -10.03 6.01
C ILE A 93 -4.18 -8.73 5.76
N GLY A 94 -2.84 -8.75 5.85
CA GLY A 94 -1.99 -7.59 5.55
C GLY A 94 -2.18 -7.06 4.13
N TYR A 95 -2.18 -7.92 3.11
CA TYR A 95 -2.41 -7.50 1.71
C TYR A 95 -3.82 -6.93 1.51
N ILE A 96 -4.85 -7.56 2.08
CA ILE A 96 -6.23 -7.08 1.99
C ILE A 96 -6.36 -5.71 2.66
N LEU A 97 -5.86 -5.58 3.90
CA LEU A 97 -5.88 -4.31 4.63
C LEU A 97 -5.11 -3.22 3.88
N THR A 98 -3.94 -3.55 3.32
CA THR A 98 -3.15 -2.60 2.52
C THR A 98 -3.95 -2.09 1.34
N PHE A 99 -4.54 -2.98 0.54
CA PHE A 99 -5.34 -2.59 -0.62
C PHE A 99 -6.54 -1.71 -0.22
N VAL A 100 -7.30 -2.13 0.79
CA VAL A 100 -8.47 -1.38 1.29
C VAL A 100 -8.06 0.00 1.80
N LEU A 101 -6.99 0.10 2.59
CA LEU A 101 -6.49 1.37 3.11
C LEU A 101 -5.96 2.29 2.01
N ILE A 102 -5.33 1.75 0.96
CA ILE A 102 -4.93 2.54 -0.22
C ILE A 102 -6.16 3.13 -0.90
N VAL A 103 -7.20 2.33 -1.16
CA VAL A 103 -8.44 2.78 -1.79
C VAL A 103 -9.13 3.87 -0.95
N ILE A 104 -9.24 3.66 0.36
CA ILE A 104 -9.79 4.64 1.30
C ILE A 104 -8.95 5.93 1.27
N GLY A 105 -7.63 5.80 1.35
CA GLY A 105 -6.74 6.96 1.35
C GLY A 105 -6.84 7.80 0.09
N VAL A 106 -6.95 7.18 -1.09
CA VAL A 106 -7.14 7.88 -2.37
C VAL A 106 -8.47 8.63 -2.40
N SER A 107 -9.53 8.11 -1.76
CA SER A 107 -10.85 8.77 -1.75
C SER A 107 -10.89 10.12 -1.01
N PHE A 108 -9.92 10.38 -0.13
CA PHE A 108 -9.78 11.64 0.59
C PHE A 108 -9.00 12.72 -0.16
N VAL A 109 -8.32 12.37 -1.25
CA VAL A 109 -7.64 13.34 -2.11
C VAL A 109 -8.67 13.92 -3.07
N ARG A 110 -9.30 15.02 -2.67
CA ARG A 110 -10.19 15.85 -3.49
C ARG A 110 -9.65 17.26 -3.59
#